data_AF-A0A445LR26-F1
#
_entry.id   AF-A0A445LR26-F1
#
_cell.length_a   1.000
_cell.length_b   1.000
_cell.length_c   1.000
_cell.angle_alpha   90.00
_cell.angle_beta   90.00
_cell.angle_gamma   90.00
#
_symmetry.space_group_name_H-M   'P 1'
#
loop_
_entity.id
_entity.type
_entity.pdbx_description
1 polymer ?
#
loop_
_entity_poly.entity_id
_entity_poly.type
_entity_poly.pdbx_seq_one_letter_code
_entity_poly.pdbx_strand_id
1 'polypeptide(L)'
;MNHTNCCHWYGVLCNNLNSHVLQLHLNTSFSAFYHDYDSYYEFDEEAYRIWSFGGAISPCLADLKHLNYLDLSGNDFEGEVCYMNTSPFI
;
A
#
# COMPACT_ATOMS: atom_id res chain seq x y z
N MET A 1 21.78 -12.37 2.85
CA MET A 1 20.58 -11.99 2.08
C MET A 1 20.99 -10.94 1.09
N ASN A 2 20.83 -11.20 -0.21
CA ASN A 2 21.29 -10.28 -1.26
C ASN A 2 20.36 -9.07 -1.27
N HIS A 3 20.86 -7.87 -0.93
CA HIS A 3 20.06 -6.65 -0.95
C HIS A 3 19.83 -6.25 -2.41
N THR A 4 18.78 -6.79 -3.03
CA THR A 4 18.33 -6.34 -4.34
C THR A 4 17.92 -4.87 -4.21
N ASN A 5 18.52 -4.00 -5.03
CA ASN A 5 18.18 -2.59 -5.06
C ASN A 5 16.70 -2.42 -5.50
N CYS A 6 15.83 -2.02 -4.56
CA CYS A 6 14.40 -1.81 -4.80
C CYS A 6 14.09 -0.50 -5.53
N CYS A 7 15.07 0.39 -5.72
CA CYS A 7 14.88 1.69 -6.36
C CYS A 7 14.54 1.59 -7.86
N HIS A 8 14.58 0.40 -8.44
CA HIS A 8 14.12 0.14 -9.81
C HIS A 8 12.69 -0.43 -9.87
N TRP A 9 12.07 -0.68 -8.72
CA TRP A 9 10.71 -1.19 -8.68
C TRP A 9 9.73 -0.09 -9.04
N TYR A 10 8.65 -0.47 -9.72
CA TYR A 10 7.55 0.43 -9.97
C TYR A 10 6.99 0.99 -8.66
N GLY A 11 6.71 2.28 -8.64
CA GLY A 11 6.20 2.98 -7.46
C GLY A 11 7.22 3.24 -6.35
N VAL A 12 8.51 2.89 -6.53
CA VAL A 12 9.56 3.22 -5.56
C VAL A 12 10.40 4.39 -6.07
N LEU A 13 10.38 5.52 -5.36
CA LEU A 13 11.31 6.62 -5.59
C LEU A 13 12.37 6.65 -4.51
N CYS A 14 13.64 6.57 -4.91
CA CYS A 14 14.77 6.66 -4.00
C CYS A 14 15.53 7.98 -4.15
N ASN A 15 16.31 8.30 -3.12
CA ASN A 15 17.33 9.32 -3.17
C ASN A 15 18.50 8.84 -4.05
N ASN A 16 18.90 9.67 -5.02
CA ASN A 16 19.92 9.33 -6.01
C ASN A 16 21.35 9.22 -5.45
N LEU A 17 21.61 9.66 -4.22
CA LEU A 17 22.94 9.65 -3.59
C LEU A 17 23.14 8.47 -2.63
N ASN A 18 22.15 8.20 -1.79
CA ASN A 18 22.26 7.18 -0.72
C ASN A 18 21.30 5.99 -0.89
N SER A 19 20.51 5.97 -1.97
CA SER A 19 19.54 4.90 -2.28
C SER A 19 18.47 4.70 -1.18
N HIS A 20 18.24 5.68 -0.31
CA HIS A 20 17.14 5.62 0.64
C HIS A 20 15.81 5.83 -0.07
N VAL A 21 14.82 4.99 0.24
CA VAL A 21 13.46 5.13 -0.27
C VAL A 21 12.86 6.44 0.27
N LEU A 22 12.42 7.30 -0.63
CA LEU A 22 11.77 8.58 -0.35
C LEU A 22 10.27 8.49 -0.55
N GLN A 23 9.81 7.77 -1.58
CA GLN A 23 8.38 7.64 -1.88
C GLN A 23 8.03 6.20 -2.20
N LEU A 24 6.86 5.78 -1.71
CA LEU A 24 6.21 4.53 -2.06
C LEU A 24 4.82 4.82 -2.61
N HIS A 25 4.59 4.39 -3.84
CA HIS A 25 3.31 4.46 -4.54
C HIS A 25 2.81 3.03 -4.69
N LEU A 26 1.96 2.61 -3.78
CA LEU A 26 1.36 1.26 -3.73
C LEU A 26 -0.14 1.32 -4.02
N ASN A 27 -0.61 2.40 -4.63
CA ASN A 27 -2.03 2.62 -4.86
C ASN A 27 -2.60 1.64 -5.90
N THR A 28 -3.87 1.31 -5.71
CA THR A 28 -4.65 0.51 -6.64
C THR A 28 -5.69 1.42 -7.30
N SER A 29 -5.77 1.41 -8.63
CA SER A 29 -6.76 2.22 -9.35
C SER A 29 -8.08 1.47 -9.48
N PHE A 30 -9.15 1.94 -8.84
CA PHE A 30 -10.50 1.35 -8.98
C PHE A 30 -10.96 1.26 -10.43
N SER A 31 -10.56 2.22 -11.28
CA SER A 31 -10.91 2.22 -12.70
C SER A 31 -10.40 1.00 -13.46
N ALA A 32 -9.35 0.33 -12.96
CA ALA A 32 -8.79 -0.87 -13.59
C ALA A 32 -9.71 -2.10 -13.45
N PHE A 33 -10.72 -2.04 -12.58
CA PHE A 33 -11.63 -3.14 -12.28
C PHE A 33 -13.06 -2.87 -12.78
N TYR A 34 -13.28 -1.76 -13.49
CA TYR A 34 -14.54 -1.55 -14.19
C TYR A 34 -14.44 -2.14 -15.60
N HIS A 35 -15.32 -3.10 -15.89
CA HIS A 35 -15.54 -3.57 -17.25
C HIS A 35 -16.59 -2.69 -17.92
N ASP A 36 -16.25 -2.18 -19.10
CA ASP A 36 -17.16 -1.39 -19.93
C ASP A 36 -17.96 -2.34 -20.83
N TYR A 37 -19.26 -2.41 -20.60
CA TYR A 37 -20.20 -3.04 -21.50
C TYR A 37 -21.05 -1.94 -22.16
N ASP A 38 -21.46 -2.13 -23.41
CA ASP A 38 -22.18 -1.15 -24.24
C ASP A 38 -23.36 -0.40 -23.55
N SER A 39 -23.91 -0.95 -22.46
CA SER A 39 -25.06 -0.39 -21.73
C SER A 39 -24.86 -0.15 -20.22
N TYR A 40 -23.77 -0.63 -19.61
CA TYR A 40 -23.51 -0.46 -18.17
C TYR A 40 -22.05 -0.76 -17.81
N TYR A 41 -21.64 -0.27 -16.64
CA TYR A 41 -20.35 -0.59 -16.04
C TYR A 41 -20.53 -1.64 -14.95
N GLU A 42 -19.70 -2.67 -14.95
CA GLU A 42 -19.64 -3.68 -13.88
C GLU A 42 -18.29 -3.61 -13.18
N PHE A 43 -18.31 -3.62 -11.85
CA PHE A 43 -17.09 -3.67 -11.05
C PHE A 43 -16.73 -5.12 -10.75
N ASP A 44 -15.52 -5.52 -11.12
CA ASP A 44 -14.96 -6.84 -10.87
C ASP A 44 -14.42 -6.91 -9.44
N GLU A 45 -15.32 -7.15 -8.47
CA GLU A 45 -14.97 -7.28 -7.06
C GLU A 45 -13.97 -8.41 -6.80
N GLU A 46 -14.04 -9.51 -7.56
CA GLU A 46 -13.13 -10.64 -7.39
C GLU A 46 -11.72 -10.27 -7.82
N ALA A 47 -11.56 -9.65 -8.99
CA ALA A 47 -10.26 -9.13 -9.43
C ALA A 47 -9.74 -8.06 -8.46
N TYR A 48 -10.59 -7.12 -8.04
CA TYR A 48 -10.19 -6.11 -7.07
C TYR A 48 -9.62 -6.74 -5.80
N ARG A 49 -10.34 -7.68 -5.18
CA ARG A 49 -9.90 -8.36 -3.95
C ARG A 49 -8.61 -9.18 -4.13
N ILE A 50 -8.37 -9.73 -5.31
CA ILE A 50 -7.14 -10.50 -5.62
C ILE A 50 -5.93 -9.58 -5.79
N TRP A 51 -6.12 -8.40 -6.39
CA TRP A 51 -5.02 -7.53 -6.80
C TRP A 51 -4.77 -6.34 -5.87
N SER A 52 -5.76 -5.90 -5.11
CA SER A 52 -5.58 -4.85 -4.10
C SER A 52 -4.75 -5.38 -2.94
N PHE A 53 -3.86 -4.55 -2.40
CA PHE A 53 -3.23 -4.86 -1.12
C PHE A 53 -4.29 -4.83 -0.01
N GLY A 54 -4.14 -5.66 1.01
CA GLY A 54 -5.04 -5.63 2.16
C GLY A 54 -4.46 -6.17 3.44
N GLY A 55 -5.29 -6.22 4.48
CA GLY A 55 -4.89 -6.60 5.84
C GLY A 55 -4.09 -5.52 6.56
N ALA A 56 -3.33 -5.92 7.58
CA ALA A 56 -2.59 -4.97 8.43
C ALA A 56 -1.37 -4.37 7.72
N ILE A 57 -1.18 -3.07 7.89
CA ILE A 57 0.00 -2.35 7.41
C ILE A 57 1.24 -2.86 8.18
N SER A 58 2.26 -3.30 7.44
CA SER A 58 3.48 -3.84 8.04
C SER A 58 4.21 -2.79 8.90
N PRO A 59 4.52 -3.09 10.19
CA PRO A 59 5.30 -2.20 11.05
C PRO A 59 6.68 -1.87 10.48
N CYS A 60 7.24 -2.71 9.61
CA CYS A 60 8.53 -2.48 8.95
C CYS A 60 8.53 -1.22 8.06
N LEU A 61 7.36 -0.69 7.65
CA LEU A 61 7.29 0.61 6.98
C LEU A 61 7.84 1.74 7.86
N ALA A 62 7.76 1.61 9.18
CA ALA A 62 8.36 2.55 10.12
C ALA A 62 9.90 2.56 10.05
N ASP A 63 10.54 1.53 9.50
CA ASP A 63 12.00 1.48 9.32
C ASP A 63 12.49 2.29 8.13
N LEU A 64 11.58 2.70 7.23
CA LEU A 64 11.89 3.61 6.13
C LEU A 64 12.00 5.05 6.63
N LYS A 65 13.04 5.35 7.40
CA LYS A 65 13.23 6.63 8.11
C LYS A 65 13.30 7.88 7.21
N HIS A 66 13.50 7.69 5.92
CA HIS A 66 13.59 8.77 4.92
C HIS A 66 12.35 8.89 4.04
N LEU A 67 11.35 8.02 4.25
CA LEU A 67 10.09 8.06 3.52
C LEU A 67 9.37 9.37 3.82
N ASN A 68 9.07 10.15 2.79
CA ASN A 68 8.34 11.41 2.89
C ASN A 68 7.01 11.38 2.15
N TYR A 69 6.70 10.29 1.45
CA TYR A 69 5.43 10.06 0.78
C TYR A 69 5.09 8.57 0.76
N LEU A 70 3.85 8.25 1.14
CA LEU A 70 3.31 6.90 1.11
C LEU A 70 1.88 6.96 0.59
N ASP A 71 1.65 6.40 -0.59
CA ASP A 71 0.32 6.25 -1.18
C ASP A 71 -0.12 4.79 -1.10
N LEU A 72 -1.14 4.55 -0.28
CA LEU A 72 -1.82 3.26 -0.10
C LEU A 72 -3.25 3.30 -0.66
N SER A 73 -3.64 4.36 -1.37
CA SER A 73 -5.02 4.59 -1.77
C SER A 73 -5.58 3.49 -2.68
N GLY A 74 -6.89 3.27 -2.56
CA GLY A 74 -7.61 2.26 -3.36
C GLY A 74 -7.29 0.81 -3.01
N ASN A 75 -6.60 0.57 -1.90
CA ASN A 75 -6.37 -0.78 -1.34
C ASN A 75 -7.31 -1.07 -0.18
N ASP A 76 -7.41 -2.35 0.17
CA ASP A 76 -8.28 -2.90 1.22
C ASP A 76 -7.49 -3.12 2.53
N PHE A 77 -6.75 -2.10 2.97
CA PHE A 77 -6.00 -2.18 4.23
C PHE A 77 -6.94 -2.12 5.43
N GLU A 78 -6.84 -3.12 6.28
CA GLU A 78 -7.51 -3.15 7.56
C GLU A 78 -6.62 -2.45 8.59
N GLY A 79 -7.15 -1.42 9.25
CA GLY A 79 -6.50 -0.91 10.45
C GLY A 79 -6.76 -1.87 11.61
N GLU A 80 -5.74 -2.16 12.43
CA GLU A 80 -6.06 -2.41 13.83
C GLU A 80 -6.72 -1.13 14.34
N VAL A 81 -8.03 -1.20 14.61
CA VAL A 81 -8.65 -0.20 15.48
C VAL A 81 -7.82 -0.23 16.74
N CYS A 82 -7.08 0.85 17.02
CA CYS A 82 -6.47 1.06 18.31
C CYS A 82 -7.61 1.08 19.34
N TYR A 83 -8.05 -0.09 19.81
CA TYR A 83 -8.62 -0.19 21.13
C TYR A 83 -7.49 0.28 22.03
N MET A 84 -7.50 1.58 22.35
CA MET A 84 -6.68 2.07 23.43
C MET A 84 -7.06 1.21 24.62
N ASN A 85 -6.16 0.28 24.96
CA ASN A 85 -6.18 -0.42 26.22
C ASN A 85 -6.29 0.67 27.28
N THR A 86 -7.49 0.90 27.79
CA THR A 86 -7.67 1.59 29.05
C THR A 86 -6.96 0.72 30.06
N SER A 87 -5.74 1.14 30.40
CA SER A 87 -4.95 0.88 31.60
C SER A 87 -5.20 -0.45 32.33
N PRO A 88 -4.17 -1.27 32.58
CA PRO A 88 -4.30 -2.34 33.56
C PRO A 88 -4.35 -1.68 34.95
N PHE A 89 -5.56 -1.43 35.45
CA PHE A 89 -5.79 -1.58 36.88
C PHE A 89 -6.02 -3.07 37.13
N ILE A 90 -4.94 -3.76 37.52
CA ILE A 90 -4.81 -4.76 38.59
C ILE A 90 -3.31 -5.11 38.67
#